data_AF-A0A9X5U334-F1
#
_entry.id   AF-A0A9X5U334-F1
#
_cell.length_a   1.000
_cell.length_b   1.000
_cell.length_c   1.000
_cell.angle_alpha   90.00
_cell.angle_beta   90.00
_cell.angle_gamma   90.00
#
_symmetry.space_group_name_H-M   'P 1'
#
loop_
_entity.id
_entity.type
_entity.pdbx_description
1 polymer ?
#
loop_
_entity_poly.entity_id
_entity_poly.type
_entity_poly.pdbx_seq_one_letter_code
_entity_poly.pdbx_strand_id
1 'polypeptide(L)' 'MNTNIRTVSVHDTLFGRVANNLEVGQLSRAVEPWFADFHDSRVKQAIADLDEPARRGAAAEYLGLELSVVA' A
#
# COMPACT_ATOMS: atom_id res chain seq x y z
N MET A 1 0.95 -24.78 -8.68
CA MET A 1 0.17 -23.62 -8.20
C MET A 1 0.60 -22.42 -9.02
N ASN A 2 -0.16 -22.06 -10.06
CA ASN A 2 0.08 -20.83 -10.82
C ASN A 2 -0.74 -19.72 -10.17
N THR A 3 -0.29 -19.24 -9.02
CA THR A 3 -0.87 -18.05 -8.41
C THR A 3 -0.41 -16.89 -9.28
N ASN A 4 -1.35 -16.28 -10.00
CA ASN A 4 -1.15 -15.04 -10.74
C ASN A 4 -0.82 -13.96 -9.69
N ILE A 5 0.45 -13.88 -9.28
CA ILE A 5 0.95 -12.88 -8.35
C ILE A 5 0.87 -11.54 -9.05
N ARG A 6 -0.25 -10.85 -8.84
CA ARG A 6 -0.42 -9.46 -9.24
C ARG A 6 0.53 -8.65 -8.37
N THR A 7 1.61 -8.19 -8.96
CA THR A 7 2.50 -7.25 -8.30
C THR A 7 1.93 -5.83 -8.45
N VAL A 8 2.23 -4.98 -7.49
CA VAL A 8 1.77 -3.60 -7.43
C VAL A 8 2.96 -2.70 -7.20
N SER A 9 2.97 -1.55 -7.86
CA SER A 9 3.90 -0.47 -7.57
C SER A 9 3.17 0.61 -6.79
N VAL A 10 3.82 1.16 -5.79
CA VAL A 10 3.29 2.17 -4.88
C VAL A 10 4.12 3.43 -5.01
N HIS A 11 3.46 4.55 -5.26
CA HIS A 11 4.06 5.88 -5.22
C HIS A 11 3.45 6.68 -4.08
N ASP A 12 4.28 7.11 -3.15
CA ASP A 12 3.94 8.10 -2.13
C ASP A 12 4.00 9.49 -2.77
N THR A 13 2.83 10.11 -2.94
CA THR A 13 2.71 11.43 -3.57
C THR A 13 3.20 12.57 -2.67
N LEU A 14 3.33 12.32 -1.36
CA LEU A 14 3.69 13.35 -0.37
C LEU A 14 5.21 13.50 -0.23
N PHE A 15 5.94 12.38 -0.19
CA PHE A 15 7.39 12.39 0.02
C PHE A 15 8.19 11.86 -1.18
N GLY A 16 7.53 11.49 -2.28
CA GLY A 16 8.18 10.99 -3.50
C GLY A 16 8.84 9.62 -3.31
N ARG A 17 8.38 8.83 -2.34
CA ARG A 17 8.88 7.47 -2.08
C ARG A 17 8.21 6.48 -3.04
N VAL A 18 8.97 5.50 -3.49
CA VAL A 18 8.51 4.54 -4.51
C VAL A 18 8.87 3.13 -4.07
N ALA A 19 7.91 2.22 -4.14
CA ALA A 19 8.14 0.79 -3.99
C ALA A 19 7.54 0.05 -5.18
N ASN A 20 8.40 -0.58 -5.98
CA ASN A 20 8.00 -1.25 -7.21
C ASN A 20 7.92 -2.76 -7.02
N ASN A 21 7.06 -3.39 -7.81
CA ASN A 21 6.97 -4.85 -7.91
C ASN A 21 6.73 -5.55 -6.56
N LEU A 22 5.93 -4.91 -5.70
CA LEU A 22 5.51 -5.49 -4.44
C LEU A 22 4.43 -6.53 -4.68
N GLU A 23 4.52 -7.67 -3.98
CA GLU A 23 3.37 -8.55 -3.89
C GLU A 23 2.25 -7.83 -3.14
N VAL A 24 1.03 -7.92 -3.66
CA VAL A 24 -0.13 -7.25 -3.07
C VAL A 24 -0.33 -7.62 -1.59
N GLY A 25 -0.01 -8.85 -1.18
CA GLY A 25 -0.08 -9.28 0.23
C GLY A 25 1.10 -8.87 1.10
N GLN A 26 2.06 -8.09 0.57
CA GLN A 26 3.16 -7.46 1.31
C GLN A 26 3.06 -5.93 1.26
N LEU A 27 1.99 -5.39 0.68
CA LEU A 27 1.80 -3.97 0.45
C LEU A 27 1.79 -3.19 1.77
N SER A 28 0.97 -3.62 2.73
CA SER A 28 0.86 -3.00 4.06
C SER A 28 2.22 -2.90 4.75
N ARG A 29 2.96 -4.01 4.76
CA ARG A 29 4.28 -4.12 5.40
C ARG A 29 5.35 -3.27 4.73
N ALA A 30 5.29 -3.12 3.42
CA ALA A 30 6.25 -2.31 2.67
C ALA A 30 6.07 -0.81 2.90
N VAL A 31 4.83 -0.35 3.10
CA VAL A 31 4.53 1.06 3.34
C VAL A 31 4.50 1.42 4.83
N GLU A 32 4.35 0.44 5.73
CA GLU A 32 4.43 0.63 7.19
C GLU A 32 5.60 1.54 7.65
N PRO A 33 6.86 1.33 7.19
CA PRO A 33 7.97 2.21 7.58
C PRO A 33 7.83 3.65 7.06
N TRP A 34 7.04 3.92 6.03
CA TRP A 34 6.83 5.28 5.53
C TRP A 34 5.96 6.13 6.45
N PHE A 35 5.11 5.45 7.23
CA PHE A 35 4.18 6.04 8.19
C PHE A 35 4.62 5.82 9.64
N ALA A 36 5.86 5.39 9.89
CA ALA A 36 6.35 5.11 11.25
C ALA A 36 6.29 6.32 12.19
N ASP A 37 6.45 7.54 11.67
CA ASP A 37 6.31 8.79 12.41
C ASP A 37 4.84 9.15 12.74
N PHE A 38 3.87 8.49 12.10
CA PHE A 38 2.44 8.72 12.34
C PHE A 38 1.92 7.71 13.36
N HIS A 39 1.54 8.20 14.53
CA HIS A 39 1.02 7.36 15.62
C HIS A 39 -0.51 7.20 15.61
N ASP A 40 -1.20 7.76 14.62
CA ASP A 40 -2.65 7.73 14.50
C ASP A 40 -3.21 6.32 14.27
N SER A 41 -4.20 5.93 15.07
CA SER A 41 -4.91 4.65 14.90
C SER A 41 -5.57 4.53 13.52
N ARG A 42 -5.97 5.64 12.91
CA ARG A 42 -6.53 5.67 11.56
C ARG A 42 -5.50 5.32 10.48
N VAL A 43 -4.27 5.82 10.62
CA VAL A 43 -3.17 5.50 9.70
C VAL A 43 -2.84 4.02 9.78
N LYS A 44 -2.75 3.46 10.99
CA LYS A 44 -2.55 2.00 11.19
C LYS A 44 -3.68 1.17 10.56
N GLN A 45 -4.93 1.59 10.71
CA GLN A 45 -6.07 0.91 10.11
C GLN A 45 -6.03 1.00 8.57
N ALA A 46 -5.71 2.17 8.01
CA ALA A 46 -5.57 2.32 6.56
C ALA A 46 -4.45 1.44 6.00
N ILE A 47 -3.31 1.34 6.68
CA ILE A 47 -2.22 0.43 6.28
C ILE A 47 -2.69 -1.03 6.28
N ALA A 48 -3.46 -1.45 7.28
CA ALA A 48 -4.04 -2.79 7.31
C ALA A 48 -5.10 -3.01 6.21
N ASP A 49 -5.93 -2.00 5.92
CA ASP A 49 -6.95 -2.04 4.87
C ASP A 49 -6.33 -2.10 3.45
N LEU A 50 -5.03 -1.81 3.28
CA LEU A 50 -4.32 -2.02 2.01
C LEU A 50 -4.21 -3.50 1.62
N ASP A 51 -4.20 -4.43 2.58
CA ASP A 51 -4.20 -5.85 2.27
C ASP A 51 -5.59 -6.33 1.79
N GLU A 52 -6.65 -5.62 2.16
CA GLU A 52 -8.03 -5.92 1.76
C GLU A 52 -8.35 -5.39 0.35
N PRO A 53 -8.57 -6.26 -0.66
CA PRO A 53 -8.77 -5.82 -2.04
C PRO A 53 -9.93 -4.85 -2.24
N ALA A 54 -11.00 -4.99 -1.44
CA ALA A 54 -12.20 -4.15 -1.52
C ALA A 54 -11.98 -2.75 -0.91
N ARG A 55 -10.99 -2.58 -0.02
CA ARG A 55 -10.73 -1.33 0.71
C ARG A 55 -9.43 -0.65 0.29
N ARG A 56 -8.53 -1.37 -0.36
CA ARG A 56 -7.22 -0.90 -0.80
C ARG A 56 -7.25 0.45 -1.52
N GLY A 57 -8.21 0.66 -2.43
CA GLY A 57 -8.35 1.92 -3.14
C GLY A 57 -8.55 3.09 -2.18
N ALA A 58 -9.57 2.99 -1.31
CA ALA A 58 -9.88 4.02 -0.31
C ALA A 58 -8.74 4.22 0.71
N ALA A 59 -8.07 3.14 1.11
CA ALA A 59 -6.92 3.19 2.01
C ALA A 59 -5.72 3.91 1.38
N ALA A 60 -5.43 3.62 0.10
CA ALA A 60 -4.36 4.28 -0.63
C ALA A 60 -4.65 5.78 -0.82
N GLU A 61 -5.88 6.14 -1.19
CA GLU A 61 -6.29 7.55 -1.28
C GLU A 61 -6.14 8.28 0.06
N TYR A 62 -6.55 7.65 1.17
CA TYR A 62 -6.41 8.23 2.51
C TYR A 62 -4.94 8.46 2.90
N LEU A 63 -4.07 7.52 2.55
CA LEU A 63 -2.64 7.58 2.85
C LEU A 63 -1.84 8.45 1.85
N GLY A 64 -2.47 8.97 0.79
CA GLY A 64 -1.78 9.72 -0.26
C GLY A 64 -0.90 8.84 -1.15
N LEU A 65 -1.25 7.57 -1.30
CA LEU A 65 -0.53 6.58 -2.10
C LEU A 65 -1.23 6.38 -3.44
N GLU A 66 -0.45 6.39 -4.51
CA GLU A 66 -0.88 5.96 -5.83
C GLU A 66 -0.45 4.51 -6.06
N LEU A 67 -1.43 3.65 -6.34
CA LEU A 67 -1.21 2.22 -6.58
C LEU A 67 -1.34 1.91 -8.07
N SER A 68 -0.29 1.36 -8.66
CA SER A 68 -0.27 0.92 -10.04
C SER A 68 -0.10 -0.60 -10.10
N VAL A 69 -1.16 -1.31 -10.51
CA VAL A 69 -1.12 -2.77 -10.64
C VAL A 69 -0.33 -3.13 -11.89
N VAL A 70 0.74 -3.90 -11.71
CA VAL A 70 1.53 -4.43 -12.81
C VAL A 70 0.88 -5.77 -13.19
N ALA A 71 0.21 -5.79 -14.34
CA ALA A 71 -0.54 -6.94 -14.87
C ALA A 71 0.37 -8.02 -15.45
#